data_AF-A0A9P5R503-F1
#
_entry.id   AF-A0A9P5R503-F1
#
_cell.length_a   1.000
_cell.length_b   1.000
_cell.length_c   1.000
_cell.angle_alpha   90.00
_cell.angle_beta   90.00
_cell.angle_gamma   90.00
#
_symmetry.space_group_name_H-M   'P 1'
#
loop_
_entity.id
_entity.type
_entity.pdbx_description
1 polymer ?
#
loop_
_entity_poly.entity_id
_entity_poly.type
_entity_poly.pdbx_seq_one_letter_code
_entity_poly.pdbx_strand_id
1 'polypeptide(L)'
;MLRQDLLIRLCKSLIRYGTPSHRIELAMEAMCKTFGIDDSFAFLPGLMMISFGDSDTHFSETHLIKCAQGFDMSRLAKVNKITQAVVYGDLEPAEALSGLKAINNEKPP
;
A
#
# COMPACT_ATOMS: atom_id res chain seq x y z
N MET A 1 3.63 13.22 4.39
CA MET A 1 2.67 13.08 3.28
C MET A 1 3.09 12.08 2.19
N LEU A 2 4.24 12.23 1.48
CA LEU A 2 4.58 11.34 0.34
C LEU A 2 4.53 9.84 0.69
N ARG A 3 5.10 9.46 1.84
CA ARG A 3 5.13 8.06 2.32
C ARG A 3 3.72 7.52 2.63
N GLN A 4 2.86 8.34 3.23
CA GLN A 4 1.47 7.98 3.51
C GLN A 4 0.65 7.80 2.22
N ASP A 5 0.79 8.70 1.23
CA ASP A 5 0.12 8.56 -0.08
C ASP A 5 0.59 7.28 -0.80
N LEU A 6 1.88 6.98 -0.73
CA LEU A 6 2.44 5.73 -1.24
C LEU A 6 1.81 4.51 -0.55
N LEU A 7 1.74 4.49 0.78
CA LEU A 7 1.13 3.41 1.56
C LEU A 7 -0.35 3.20 1.17
N ILE A 8 -1.13 4.28 1.10
CA ILE A 8 -2.55 4.22 0.71
C ILE A 8 -2.71 3.65 -0.70
N ARG A 9 -1.93 4.12 -1.68
CA ARG A 9 -2.03 3.67 -3.07
C ARG A 9 -1.53 2.26 -3.27
N LEU A 10 -0.46 1.88 -2.56
CA LEU A 10 0.06 0.53 -2.56
C LEU A 10 -1.00 -0.44 -2.05
N CYS A 11 -1.56 -0.15 -0.88
CA CYS A 11 -2.62 -0.95 -0.27
C CYS A 11 -3.81 -1.14 -1.22
N LYS A 12 -4.32 -0.05 -1.80
CA LYS A 12 -5.39 -0.08 -2.82
C LYS A 12 -5.05 -0.97 -4.01
N SER A 13 -3.81 -0.88 -4.51
CA SER A 13 -3.36 -1.66 -5.66
C SER A 13 -3.26 -3.15 -5.32
N LEU A 14 -2.71 -3.49 -4.14
CA LEU A 14 -2.62 -4.87 -3.66
C LEU A 14 -4.00 -5.51 -3.53
N ILE A 15 -4.95 -4.81 -2.91
CA ILE A 15 -6.35 -5.26 -2.78
C ILE A 15 -6.98 -5.46 -4.16
N ARG A 16 -6.83 -4.46 -5.04
CA ARG A 16 -7.46 -4.45 -6.37
C ARG A 16 -6.99 -5.60 -7.25
N TYR A 17 -5.73 -6.02 -7.12
CA TYR A 17 -5.15 -7.05 -7.99
C TYR A 17 -5.18 -8.46 -7.39
N GLY A 18 -5.77 -8.63 -6.21
CA GLY A 18 -6.09 -9.95 -5.66
C GLY A 18 -5.13 -10.45 -4.60
N THR A 19 -4.46 -9.56 -3.87
CA THR A 19 -3.61 -9.96 -2.74
C THR A 19 -4.46 -10.50 -1.58
N PRO A 20 -4.11 -11.65 -0.99
CA PRO A 20 -4.75 -12.14 0.23
C PRO A 20 -4.58 -11.16 1.41
N SER A 21 -5.61 -11.00 2.24
CA SER A 21 -5.66 -10.01 3.34
C SER A 21 -4.44 -10.02 4.26
N HIS A 22 -4.08 -11.20 4.79
CA HIS A 22 -2.92 -11.35 5.68
C HIS A 22 -1.59 -10.97 5.00
N ARG A 23 -1.48 -11.08 3.67
CA ARG A 23 -0.29 -10.66 2.93
C ARG A 23 -0.26 -9.16 2.69
N ILE A 24 -1.43 -8.52 2.62
CA ILE A 24 -1.50 -7.05 2.55
C ILE A 24 -0.96 -6.48 3.86
N GLU A 25 -1.43 -6.97 5.01
CA GLU A 25 -0.96 -6.54 6.33
C GLU A 25 0.57 -6.66 6.46
N LEU A 26 1.14 -7.84 6.16
CA LEU A 26 2.58 -8.06 6.19
C LEU A 26 3.36 -7.10 5.27
N ALA A 27 2.84 -6.81 4.08
CA ALA A 27 3.48 -5.87 3.15
C ALA A 27 3.43 -4.43 3.67
N MET A 28 2.31 -4.03 4.28
CA MET A 28 2.14 -2.70 4.86
C MET A 28 3.04 -2.51 6.09
N GLU A 29 3.10 -3.50 6.98
CA GLU A 29 4.00 -3.48 8.14
C GLU A 29 5.48 -3.34 7.73
N ALA A 30 5.92 -4.09 6.72
CA ALA A 30 7.29 -3.99 6.22
C ALA A 30 7.59 -2.59 5.65
N MET A 31 6.63 -1.99 4.93
CA MET A 31 6.77 -0.64 4.39
C MET A 31 6.81 0.42 5.49
N CYS A 32 5.95 0.35 6.50
CA CYS A 32 5.96 1.28 7.63
C CYS A 32 7.26 1.19 8.43
N LYS A 33 7.77 -0.03 8.65
CA LYS A 33 9.08 -0.23 9.27
C LYS A 33 10.22 0.39 8.45
N THR A 34 10.17 0.25 7.12
CA THR A 34 11.15 0.87 6.20
C THR A 34 11.11 2.39 6.29
N PHE A 35 9.93 2.96 6.52
CA PHE A 35 9.72 4.40 6.58
C PHE A 35 9.81 5.01 7.98
N GLY A 36 9.91 4.19 9.03
CA GLY A 36 9.86 4.63 10.42
C GLY A 36 8.55 5.34 10.77
N ILE A 37 7.41 4.83 10.28
CA ILE A 37 6.09 5.41 10.55
C ILE A 37 5.32 4.49 11.50
N ASP A 38 4.77 5.07 12.57
CA ASP A 38 3.92 4.39 13.53
C ASP A 38 2.48 4.33 13.02
N ASP A 39 2.15 3.25 12.31
CA ASP A 39 0.86 3.05 11.66
C ASP A 39 0.19 1.74 12.10
N SER A 40 -1.14 1.71 12.01
CA SER A 40 -1.92 0.48 12.20
C SER A 40 -2.81 0.18 11.00
N PHE A 41 -2.87 -1.10 10.65
CA PHE A 41 -3.62 -1.64 9.52
C PHE A 41 -4.61 -2.67 10.04
N ALA A 42 -5.86 -2.60 9.58
CA ALA A 42 -6.87 -3.60 9.90
C ALA A 42 -7.69 -3.93 8.67
N PHE A 43 -7.70 -5.21 8.28
CA PHE A 43 -8.54 -5.69 7.20
C PHE A 43 -9.86 -6.26 7.71
N LEU A 44 -10.96 -5.67 7.26
CA LEU A 44 -12.33 -6.17 7.41
C LEU A 44 -12.82 -6.66 6.04
N PRO A 45 -13.73 -7.63 5.95
CA PRO A 45 -14.29 -8.05 4.67
C PRO A 45 -14.87 -6.86 3.89
N GLY A 46 -14.26 -6.52 2.75
CA GLY A 46 -14.68 -5.40 1.91
C GLY A 46 -14.18 -4.00 2.34
N LEU A 47 -13.40 -3.89 3.41
CA LEU A 47 -12.93 -2.62 3.96
C LEU A 47 -11.52 -2.75 4.54
N MET A 48 -10.60 -1.90 4.11
CA MET A 48 -9.30 -1.73 4.76
C MET A 48 -9.31 -0.43 5.54
N MET A 49 -8.91 -0.50 6.80
CA MET A 49 -8.68 0.65 7.65
C MET A 49 -7.18 0.87 7.82
N ILE A 50 -6.74 2.11 7.58
CA ILE A 50 -5.36 2.54 7.77
C ILE A 50 -5.40 3.71 8.74
N SER A 51 -4.70 3.62 9.86
CA SER A 51 -4.57 4.72 10.81
C SER A 51 -3.12 5.16 10.87
N PHE A 52 -2.87 6.40 10.46
CA PHE A 52 -1.56 7.02 10.56
C PHE A 52 -1.45 7.74 11.91
N GLY A 53 -0.52 7.29 12.75
CA GLY A 53 -0.24 7.92 14.03
C GLY A 53 0.79 9.04 13.89
N ASP A 54 0.56 10.15 14.59
CA ASP A 54 1.61 11.12 14.89
C ASP A 54 1.81 11.17 16.41
N SER A 55 2.93 10.61 16.85
CA SER A 55 3.31 10.49 18.26
C SER A 55 3.54 11.86 18.92
N ASP A 56 3.82 12.90 18.14
CA ASP A 56 4.04 14.26 18.64
C ASP A 56 2.74 15.04 18.88
N THR A 57 1.66 14.74 18.14
CA THR A 57 0.43 15.55 18.17
C THR A 57 -0.80 14.83 18.74
N HIS A 58 -0.69 13.53 19.07
CA HIS A 58 -1.82 12.69 19.53
C HIS A 58 -3.02 12.67 18.56
N PHE A 59 -2.83 13.07 17.30
CA PHE A 59 -3.84 12.96 16.26
C PHE A 59 -3.55 11.73 15.40
N SER A 60 -4.59 10.92 15.17
CA SER A 60 -4.55 9.82 14.22
C SER A 60 -5.44 10.15 13.03
N GLU A 61 -4.88 10.10 11.82
CA GLU A 61 -5.65 10.21 10.58
C GLU A 61 -6.03 8.80 10.12
N THR A 62 -7.33 8.47 10.23
CA THR A 62 -7.84 7.17 9.80
C THR A 62 -8.46 7.25 8.41
N HIS A 63 -7.92 6.46 7.46
CA HIS A 63 -8.47 6.28 6.14
C HIS A 63 -9.25 4.97 6.04
N LEU A 64 -10.48 5.08 5.54
CA LEU A 64 -11.34 3.95 5.21
C LEU A 64 -11.29 3.72 3.69
N ILE A 65 -10.78 2.56 3.30
CA ILE A 65 -10.59 2.18 1.91
C ILE A 65 -11.55 1.04 1.59
N LYS A 66 -12.53 1.31 0.72
CA LYS A 66 -13.41 0.26 0.20
C LYS A 66 -12.62 -0.69 -0.68
N CYS A 67 -12.66 -1.97 -0.36
CA CYS A 67 -11.93 -3.03 -1.03
C CYS A 67 -12.80 -3.67 -2.09
N ALA A 68 -12.72 -3.21 -3.34
CA ALA A 68 -13.18 -4.01 -4.47
C ALA A 68 -12.08 -5.00 -4.83
N GLN A 69 -12.17 -6.23 -4.31
CA GLN A 69 -11.25 -7.29 -4.70
C GLN A 69 -11.42 -7.58 -6.20
N GLY A 70 -10.30 -7.56 -6.92
CA GLY A 70 -10.21 -7.96 -8.31
C GLY A 70 -9.11 -8.99 -8.48
N PHE A 71 -8.86 -9.38 -9.73
CA PHE A 71 -7.86 -10.39 -10.06
C PHE A 71 -7.09 -9.93 -11.30
N ASP A 72 -5.82 -9.56 -11.11
CA ASP A 72 -4.88 -9.28 -12.19
C ASP A 72 -3.47 -9.63 -11.72
N MET A 73 -3.06 -10.87 -11.96
CA MET A 73 -1.77 -11.39 -11.50
C MET A 73 -0.58 -10.71 -12.17
N SER A 74 -0.75 -10.18 -13.39
CA SER A 74 0.30 -9.45 -14.10
C SER A 74 0.61 -8.14 -13.38
N ARG A 75 -0.43 -7.34 -13.09
CA ARG A 75 -0.26 -6.09 -12.34
C ARG A 75 0.13 -6.35 -10.89
N LEU A 76 -0.39 -7.40 -10.26
CA LEU A 76 0.01 -7.79 -8.92
C LEU A 76 1.52 -8.08 -8.84
N ALA A 77 2.07 -8.81 -9.82
CA ALA A 77 3.50 -9.07 -9.88
C ALA A 77 4.32 -7.77 -10.00
N LYS A 78 3.87 -6.80 -10.81
CA LYS A 78 4.52 -5.48 -10.94
C LYS A 78 4.46 -4.68 -9.63
N VAL A 79 3.31 -4.66 -8.97
CA VAL A 79 3.14 -3.99 -7.67
C VAL A 79 4.06 -4.61 -6.62
N ASN A 80 4.11 -5.95 -6.54
CA ASN A 80 5.00 -6.64 -5.60
C ASN A 80 6.49 -6.33 -5.85
N LYS A 81 6.91 -6.19 -7.11
CA LYS A 81 8.28 -5.77 -7.44
C LYS A 81 8.58 -4.38 -6.91
N ILE A 82 7.66 -3.42 -7.07
CA ILE A 82 7.81 -2.07 -6.50
C ILE A 82 7.91 -2.15 -4.98
N THR A 83 7.03 -2.90 -4.31
CA THR A 83 7.07 -3.07 -2.85
C THR A 83 8.42 -3.60 -2.38
N GLN A 84 8.91 -4.67 -3.02
CA GLN A 84 10.21 -5.26 -2.68
C GLN A 84 11.36 -4.27 -2.89
N ALA A 85 11.40 -3.59 -4.02
CA ALA A 85 12.45 -2.62 -4.32
C ALA A 85 12.48 -1.48 -3.28
N VAL A 86 11.32 -1.01 -2.82
CA VAL A 86 11.27 0.01 -1.75
C VAL A 86 11.75 -0.56 -0.41
N VAL A 87 11.29 -1.77 -0.03
CA VAL A 87 11.70 -2.41 1.23
C VAL A 87 13.19 -2.71 1.29
N TYR A 88 13.80 -3.08 0.16
CA TYR A 88 15.25 -3.33 0.06
C TYR A 88 16.08 -2.04 -0.13
N GLY A 89 15.43 -0.89 -0.32
CA GLY A 89 16.11 0.40 -0.52
C GLY A 89 16.61 0.64 -1.95
N ASP A 90 16.16 -0.16 -2.92
CA ASP A 90 16.51 -0.06 -4.35
C ASP A 90 15.67 0.99 -5.10
N LEU A 91 14.57 1.48 -4.49
CA LEU A 91 13.64 2.41 -5.14
C LEU A 91 13.14 3.48 -4.17
N GLU A 92 13.27 4.74 -4.56
CA GLU A 92 12.82 5.88 -3.76
C GLU A 92 11.28 5.99 -3.73
N PRO A 93 10.66 6.50 -2.64
CA PRO A 93 9.20 6.59 -2.52
C PRO A 93 8.51 7.37 -3.64
N ALA A 94 9.16 8.41 -4.17
CA ALA A 94 8.63 9.22 -5.27
C ALA A 94 8.56 8.41 -6.58
N GLU A 95 9.58 7.60 -6.85
CA GLU A 95 9.66 6.76 -8.03
C GLU A 95 8.67 5.60 -7.94
N ALA A 96 8.58 4.97 -6.75
CA ALA A 96 7.58 3.95 -6.45
C ALA A 96 6.16 4.46 -6.67
N LEU A 97 5.86 5.69 -6.22
CA LEU A 97 4.56 6.33 -6.43
C LEU A 97 4.24 6.52 -7.91
N SER A 98 5.23 6.95 -8.70
CA SER A 98 5.10 7.10 -10.15
C SER A 98 4.85 5.75 -10.83
N GLY A 99 5.62 4.72 -10.46
CA GLY A 99 5.47 3.36 -10.97
C GLY A 99 4.09 2.76 -10.66
N LEU A 100 3.59 2.94 -9.43
CA LEU A 100 2.23 2.52 -9.07
C LEU A 100 1.16 3.24 -9.89
N LYS A 101 1.31 4.55 -10.16
CA LYS A 101 0.39 5.29 -11.03
C LYS A 101 0.40 4.73 -12.45
N ALA A 102 1.57 4.40 -13.00
CA ALA A 102 1.69 3.81 -14.32
C ALA A 102 0.94 2.47 -14.40
N ILE A 103 1.17 1.55 -13.46
CA ILE A 103 0.49 0.24 -13.39
C ILE A 103 -1.03 0.39 -13.29
N ASN A 104 -1.49 1.35 -12.48
CA ASN A 104 -2.91 1.62 -12.30
C ASN A 104 -3.59 2.14 -13.58
N ASN A 105 -2.84 2.83 -14.44
CA ASN A 105 -3.32 3.40 -15.70
C ASN A 105 -3.13 2.47 -16.91
N GLU A 106 -2.51 1.31 -16.75
CA GLU A 106 -2.42 0.32 -17.83
C GLU A 106 -3.83 -0.07 -18.30
N LYS A 107 -4.00 -0.29 -19.62
CA LYS A 107 -5.28 -0.80 -20.15
C LYS A 107 -5.55 -2.20 -19.60
N PRO A 108 -6.79 -2.50 -19.18
CA PRO A 108 -7.16 -3.86 -18.80
C PRO A 108 -6.84 -4.82 -19.96
N PRO A 109 -6.36 -6.05 -19.66
CA PRO A 109 -6.28 -7.09 -20.68
C PRO A 109 -7.66 -7.42 -21.27
#